data_AF-A0A2N2XTS8-F1
#
_entry.id   AF-A0A2N2XTS8-F1
#
_cell.length_a   1.000
_cell.length_b   1.000
_cell.length_c   1.000
_cell.angle_alpha   90.00
_cell.angle_beta   90.00
_cell.angle_gamma   90.00
#
_symmetry.space_group_name_H-M   'P 1'
#
loop_
_entity.id
_entity.type
_entity.pdbx_description
1 polymer ?
#
loop_
_entity_poly.entity_id
_entity_poly.type
_entity_poly.pdbx_seq_one_letter_code
_entity_poly.pdbx_strand_id
1 'polypeptide(L)'
;MREIVILVPDIEPEQNVEIDVRINGRKRTMQYRVELIRFENEEGKLQDKVTVLRHKIAEYDKNWELVEVGAPCDTGIPLTFRRSIESNGD
;
A
#
# COMPACT_ATOMS: atom_id res chain seq x y z
N MET A 1 -15.70 14.84 -11.24
CA MET A 1 -14.43 14.73 -10.47
C MET A 1 -13.31 15.22 -11.39
N ARG A 2 -12.28 15.90 -10.88
CA ARG A 2 -11.06 16.20 -11.67
C ARG A 2 -9.94 15.37 -11.05
N GLU A 3 -9.25 14.58 -11.87
CA GLU A 3 -8.29 13.58 -11.40
C GLU A 3 -6.93 13.85 -12.06
N ILE A 4 -5.86 13.65 -11.28
CA ILE A 4 -4.49 13.58 -11.78
C ILE A 4 -4.05 12.14 -11.55
N VAL A 5 -3.80 11.41 -12.65
CA VAL A 5 -3.35 10.02 -12.61
C VAL A 5 -1.85 9.98 -12.77
N ILE A 6 -1.16 9.36 -11.81
CA ILE A 6 0.28 9.16 -11.84
C ILE A 6 0.51 7.66 -11.95
N LEU A 7 1.11 7.22 -13.06
CA LEU A 7 1.54 5.84 -13.23
C LEU A 7 2.86 5.66 -12.49
N VAL A 8 2.85 4.83 -11.46
CA VAL A 8 4.05 4.44 -10.74
C VAL A 8 4.63 3.21 -11.45
N PRO A 9 5.90 3.21 -11.85
CA PRO A 9 6.52 2.05 -12.49
C PRO A 9 6.71 0.92 -11.47
N ASP A 10 6.43 -0.31 -11.89
CA ASP A 10 6.64 -1.54 -11.11
C ASP A 10 8.13 -1.95 -11.12
N ILE A 11 9.00 -1.07 -10.61
CA ILE A 11 10.46 -1.32 -10.63
C ILE A 11 10.81 -2.44 -9.64
N GLU A 12 10.16 -2.45 -8.49
CA GLU A 12 10.36 -3.43 -7.42
C GLU A 12 9.01 -3.95 -6.90
N PRO A 13 8.94 -5.22 -6.43
CA PRO A 13 7.71 -5.79 -5.88
C PRO A 13 7.21 -5.06 -4.61
N GLU A 14 8.13 -4.43 -3.89
CA GLU A 14 7.88 -3.61 -2.71
C GLU A 14 8.39 -2.21 -2.99
N GLN A 15 7.58 -1.19 -2.74
CA GLN A 15 7.94 0.18 -3.11
C GLN A 15 7.32 1.20 -2.17
N ASN A 16 8.09 2.23 -1.81
CA ASN A 16 7.57 3.42 -1.14
C ASN A 16 7.45 4.54 -2.17
N VAL A 17 6.30 5.21 -2.21
CA VAL A 17 6.01 6.31 -3.14
C VAL A 17 5.63 7.54 -2.33
N GLU A 18 6.35 8.63 -2.53
CA GLU A 18 6.03 9.93 -1.95
C GLU A 18 5.65 10.91 -3.07
N ILE A 19 4.50 11.55 -2.92
CA ILE A 19 3.96 12.49 -3.90
C ILE A 19 3.74 13.83 -3.21
N ASP A 20 4.47 14.85 -3.66
CA ASP A 20 4.30 16.23 -3.24
C ASP A 20 3.49 17.01 -4.27
N VAL A 21 2.22 17.28 -3.98
CA VAL A 21 1.33 18.07 -4.84
C VAL A 21 1.20 19.48 -4.29
N ARG A 22 1.34 20.49 -5.14
CA ARG A 22 1.08 21.89 -4.79
C ARG A 22 -0.08 22.43 -5.61
N ILE A 23 -1.16 22.86 -4.94
CA ILE A 23 -2.34 23.47 -5.56
C ILE A 23 -2.48 24.88 -4.99
N ASN A 24 -2.38 25.91 -5.85
CA ASN A 24 -2.46 27.32 -5.45
C ASN A 24 -1.51 27.67 -4.28
N GLY A 25 -0.28 27.17 -4.32
CA GLY A 25 0.73 27.41 -3.29
C GLY A 25 0.65 26.48 -2.07
N ARG A 26 -0.51 25.84 -1.81
CA ARG A 26 -0.67 24.90 -0.70
C ARG A 26 -0.08 23.53 -1.04
N LYS A 27 0.87 23.06 -0.23
CA LYS A 27 1.51 21.74 -0.39
C LYS A 27 0.67 20.67 0.30
N ARG A 28 0.47 19.54 -0.36
CA ARG A 28 0.00 18.30 0.24
C ARG A 28 1.00 17.20 -0.11
N THR A 29 1.50 16.53 0.90
CA THR A 29 2.33 15.33 0.74
C THR A 29 1.42 14.12 0.87
N MET A 30 1.60 13.12 0.02
CA MET A 30 0.92 11.84 0.10
C MET A 30 1.97 10.75 0.10
N GLN A 31 1.82 9.78 0.99
CA GLN A 31 2.76 8.66 1.11
C GLN A 31 1.99 7.36 0.89
N TYR A 32 2.51 6.56 -0.03
CA TYR A 32 2.02 5.24 -0.36
C TYR A 32 3.12 4.21 -0.18
N ARG A 33 2.71 2.99 0.14
CA ARG A 33 3.59 1.84 0.21
C ARG A 33 2.92 0.66 -0.46
N VAL A 34 3.62 0.02 -1.37
CA VAL A 34 3.25 -1.27 -1.96
C VAL A 34 4.06 -2.33 -1.25
N GLU A 35 3.39 -3.34 -0.69
CA GLU A 35 4.01 -4.51 -0.07
C GLU A 35 3.54 -5.79 -0.73
N LEU A 36 4.46 -6.72 -1.00
CA LEU A 36 4.13 -8.03 -1.54
C LEU A 36 3.92 -9.04 -0.41
N ILE A 37 2.66 -9.47 -0.20
CA ILE A 37 2.35 -10.49 0.79
C ILE A 37 2.52 -11.87 0.18
N ARG A 38 3.50 -12.62 0.67
CA ARG A 38 3.73 -14.02 0.29
C ARG A 38 2.81 -14.96 1.07
N PHE A 39 2.30 -15.99 0.41
CA PHE A 39 1.40 -17.00 1.02
C PHE A 39 2.13 -18.20 1.59
N GLU A 40 3.44 -18.29 1.34
CA GLU A 40 4.32 -19.29 1.91
C GLU A 40 4.98 -18.72 3.16
N ASN A 41 5.00 -19.51 4.24
CA ASN A 41 5.79 -19.17 5.42
C ASN A 41 7.29 -19.47 5.16
N GLU A 42 8.16 -19.13 6.11
CA GLU A 42 9.61 -19.37 6.02
C GLU A 42 9.98 -20.86 5.82
N GLU A 43 9.05 -21.78 6.11
CA GLU A 43 9.20 -23.23 5.94
C GLU A 43 8.66 -23.74 4.58
N GLY A 44 8.18 -22.85 3.70
CA GLY A 44 7.64 -23.20 2.39
C GLY A 44 6.26 -23.87 2.43
N LYS A 45 5.53 -23.78 3.55
CA LYS A 45 4.17 -24.32 3.66
C LYS A 45 3.16 -23.27 3.19
N LEU A 46 2.31 -23.68 2.26
CA LEU A 46 1.18 -22.87 1.78
C LEU A 46 0.18 -22.65 2.92
N GLN A 47 -0.07 -21.40 3.27
CA GLN A 47 -1.06 -21.01 4.25
C GLN A 47 -2.39 -20.62 3.59
N ASP A 48 -3.48 -20.67 4.36
CA ASP A 48 -4.77 -20.15 3.90
C ASP A 48 -4.66 -18.65 3.60
N LYS A 49 -4.83 -18.29 2.32
CA LYS A 49 -4.59 -16.94 1.81
C LYS A 49 -5.40 -15.88 2.55
N VAL A 50 -6.66 -16.21 2.87
CA VAL A 50 -7.58 -15.30 3.57
C VAL A 50 -7.11 -15.06 5.00
N THR A 51 -6.65 -16.11 5.69
CA THR A 51 -6.14 -16.03 7.06
C THR A 51 -4.85 -15.22 7.14
N VAL A 52 -3.92 -15.41 6.20
CA VAL A 52 -2.67 -14.64 6.11
C VAL A 52 -2.96 -13.16 5.89
N LEU A 53 -3.81 -12.84 4.91
CA LEU A 53 -4.18 -11.46 4.62
C LEU A 53 -4.87 -10.79 5.81
N ARG A 54 -5.81 -11.50 6.46
CA ARG A 54 -6.52 -10.97 7.63
C ARG A 54 -5.55 -10.64 8.77
N HIS A 55 -4.60 -11.53 9.06
CA HIS A 55 -3.58 -11.26 10.08
C HIS A 55 -2.72 -10.08 9.68
N LYS A 56 -2.21 -10.04 8.44
CA LYS A 56 -1.35 -8.93 8.02
C LYS A 56 -2.03 -7.58 8.06
N ILE A 57 -3.28 -7.49 7.62
CA ILE A 57 -4.04 -6.25 7.66
C ILE A 57 -4.36 -5.85 9.11
N ALA A 58 -4.71 -6.81 9.98
CA ALA A 58 -5.04 -6.53 11.38
C ALA A 58 -3.84 -6.10 12.23
N GLU A 59 -2.65 -6.64 11.93
CA GLU A 59 -1.39 -6.32 12.61
C GLU A 59 -0.69 -5.09 12.01
N TYR A 60 -1.16 -4.57 10.88
CA TYR A 60 -0.51 -3.48 10.18
C TYR A 60 -0.53 -2.17 10.99
N ASP A 61 0.42 -1.28 10.71
CA ASP A 61 0.51 0.03 11.37
C ASP A 61 -0.78 0.82 11.14
N LYS A 62 -1.43 1.23 12.24
CA LYS A 62 -2.71 1.97 12.24
C LYS A 62 -2.63 3.33 11.54
N ASN A 63 -1.43 3.87 11.37
CA ASN A 63 -1.20 5.10 10.59
C ASN A 63 -1.26 4.86 9.08
N TRP A 64 -1.50 3.63 8.64
CA TRP A 64 -1.60 3.26 7.23
C TRP A 64 -2.94 2.59 6.97
N GLU A 65 -3.58 3.02 5.89
CA GLU A 65 -4.86 2.54 5.44
C GLU A 65 -4.65 1.70 4.17
N LEU A 66 -5.21 0.48 4.14
CA LEU A 66 -5.23 -0.34 2.93
C LEU A 66 -6.15 0.32 1.90
N VAL A 67 -5.62 0.71 0.75
CA VAL A 67 -6.37 1.38 -0.32
C VAL A 67 -6.58 0.50 -1.56
N GLU A 68 -5.73 -0.50 -1.76
CA GLU A 68 -5.84 -1.42 -2.90
C GLU A 68 -5.29 -2.81 -2.56
N VAL A 69 -6.00 -3.83 -3.04
CA VAL A 69 -5.53 -5.22 -3.10
C VAL A 69 -5.32 -5.55 -4.57
N GLY A 70 -4.06 -5.67 -5.00
CA GLY A 70 -3.76 -5.94 -6.40
C GLY A 70 -3.97 -7.39 -6.80
N ALA A 71 -3.67 -7.70 -8.06
CA ALA A 71 -3.82 -9.06 -8.58
C ALA A 71 -2.74 -10.00 -7.99
N PRO A 72 -3.10 -11.24 -7.60
CA PRO A 72 -2.10 -12.23 -7.23
C PRO A 72 -1.11 -12.49 -8.37
N CYS A 73 0.16 -12.60 -8.04
CA CYS A 73 1.22 -13.08 -8.92
C CYS A 73 1.80 -14.40 -8.39
N ASP A 74 2.78 -14.96 -9.10
CA ASP A 74 3.38 -16.26 -8.75
C ASP A 74 3.98 -16.27 -7.33
N THR A 75 4.40 -15.11 -6.81
CA THR A 75 5.12 -14.99 -5.55
C THR A 75 4.29 -14.43 -4.40
N GLY A 76 3.06 -13.95 -4.64
CA GLY A 76 2.24 -13.35 -3.60
C GLY A 76 1.10 -12.47 -4.12
N ILE A 77 0.64 -11.54 -3.29
CA ILE A 77 -0.34 -10.52 -3.67
C ILE A 77 0.15 -9.15 -3.21
N PRO A 78 0.18 -8.14 -4.10
CA PRO A 78 0.57 -6.80 -3.72
C PRO A 78 -0.58 -6.11 -3.00
N LEU A 79 -0.27 -5.47 -1.87
CA LEU A 79 -1.16 -4.60 -1.12
C LEU A 79 -0.63 -3.17 -1.15
N THR A 80 -1.50 -2.23 -1.48
CA THR A 80 -1.16 -0.80 -1.46
C THR A 80 -1.77 -0.16 -0.23
N PHE A 81 -0.91 0.46 0.57
CA PHE A 81 -1.27 1.23 1.74
C PHE A 81 -1.02 2.71 1.49
N ARG A 82 -1.90 3.56 2.01
CA ARG A 82 -1.74 5.01 2.06
C ARG A 82 -1.55 5.43 3.51
N ARG A 83 -0.57 6.27 3.80
CA ARG A 83 -0.44 6.83 5.13
C ARG A 83 -1.62 7.75 5.45
N SER A 84 -2.30 7.47 6.55
CA SER A 84 -3.27 8.36 7.18
C SER A 84 -2.52 9.55 7.74
N ILE A 85 -2.49 10.65 6.99
CA ILE A 85 -2.00 11.92 7.50
C ILE A 85 -3.17 12.48 8.30
N GLU A 86 -3.03 12.52 9.64
CA GLU A 86 -3.92 13.32 10.47
C GLU A 86 -3.94 14.72 9.86
N SER A 87 -5.10 15.10 9.32
CA SER A 87 -5.33 16.46 8.88
C SER A 87 -5.36 17.29 10.16
N ASN A 88 -4.19 17.75 10.61
CA ASN A 88 -4.14 18.89 11.52
C ASN A 88 -4.91 20.00 10.79
N GLY A 89 -6.11 20.29 11.30
CA GLY A 89 -7.01 21.28 10.74
C GLY A 89 -6.27 22.62 10.64
N ASP A 90 -6.22 23.16 9.43
CA ASP A 90 -6.02 24.59 9.19
C ASP A 90 -7.29 25.36 9.59
#